data_AF-A0A7S2REA6-F1
#
_entry.id   AF-A0A7S2REA6-F1
#
_cell.length_a   1.000
_cell.length_b   1.000
_cell.length_c   1.000
_cell.angle_alpha   90.00
_cell.angle_beta   90.00
_cell.angle_gamma   90.00
#
_symmetry.space_group_name_H-M   'P 1'
#
loop_
_entity.id
_entity.type
_entity.pdbx_description
1 polymer ?
#
loop_
_entity_poly.entity_id
_entity_poly.type
_entity_poly.pdbx_seq_one_letter_code
_entity_poly.pdbx_strand_id
1 'polypeptide(L)'
;MVKHGTNKKRRAGRTGKTKLKNGTYRKFKPTEITNHIIREHWDPSKTPTANLKSMGLTANVNNDINSRGLTLVHKDDAGTTNNKAVEVFDIPESDIIPKKTLANRMLPMSIEDQKYVAKCMEKHGNDYLKMARDMKFNDMQHTENKLRKLGARFLLLSEGHRRVEVPSTVQHLVASHS
;
A
#
# COMPACT_ATOMS: atom_id res chain seq x y z
N MET A 1 -59.71 -15.03 14.03
CA MET A 1 -58.28 -14.79 13.72
C MET A 1 -58.02 -15.23 12.29
N VAL A 2 -58.00 -14.29 11.34
CA VAL A 2 -57.91 -14.59 9.91
C VAL A 2 -56.45 -14.89 9.56
N LYS A 3 -56.14 -16.14 9.19
CA LYS A 3 -54.81 -16.52 8.69
C LYS A 3 -54.65 -15.91 7.29
N HIS A 4 -53.87 -14.85 7.17
CA HIS A 4 -53.44 -14.37 5.85
C HIS A 4 -52.48 -15.38 5.23
N GLY A 5 -52.98 -16.09 4.22
CA GLY A 5 -52.19 -17.00 3.39
C GLY A 5 -51.06 -16.23 2.71
N THR A 6 -49.85 -16.79 2.78
CA THR A 6 -48.67 -16.27 2.11
C THR A 6 -48.98 -16.01 0.63
N ASN A 7 -48.77 -14.78 0.19
CA ASN A 7 -49.03 -14.35 -1.17
C ASN A 7 -48.06 -15.09 -2.13
N LYS A 8 -48.49 -16.25 -2.62
CA LYS A 8 -47.80 -17.07 -3.62
C LYS A 8 -47.56 -16.17 -4.83
N LYS A 9 -46.32 -16.09 -5.30
CA LYS A 9 -45.86 -15.28 -6.43
C LYS A 9 -46.68 -15.57 -7.70
N ARG A 10 -47.84 -14.93 -7.88
CA ARG A 10 -48.76 -15.18 -9.02
C ARG A 10 -48.56 -14.25 -10.23
N ARG A 11 -47.43 -13.54 -10.32
CA ARG A 11 -47.09 -12.68 -11.47
C ARG A 11 -45.72 -12.94 -12.12
N ALA A 12 -45.00 -13.99 -11.75
CA ALA A 12 -43.66 -14.27 -12.28
C ALA A 12 -43.63 -15.19 -13.52
N GLY A 13 -44.72 -15.29 -14.28
CA GLY A 13 -44.86 -16.28 -15.35
C GLY A 13 -45.64 -15.85 -16.58
N ARG A 14 -45.81 -14.54 -16.81
CA ARG A 14 -46.45 -14.03 -18.04
C ARG A 14 -45.42 -13.18 -18.75
N THR A 15 -45.03 -13.60 -19.95
CA THR A 15 -44.05 -13.01 -20.88
C THR A 15 -42.58 -12.96 -20.45
N GLY A 16 -41.76 -13.84 -21.05
CA GLY A 16 -40.31 -13.65 -21.20
C GLY A 16 -39.40 -14.42 -20.23
N LYS A 17 -38.99 -15.62 -20.66
CA LYS A 17 -37.88 -16.44 -20.12
C LYS A 17 -37.94 -16.80 -18.62
N THR A 18 -38.35 -18.04 -18.34
CA THR A 18 -38.10 -18.69 -17.05
C THR A 18 -36.59 -18.66 -16.78
N LYS A 19 -36.11 -17.88 -15.80
CA LYS A 19 -34.70 -17.94 -15.40
C LYS A 19 -34.42 -19.34 -14.87
N LEU A 20 -33.71 -20.16 -15.66
CA LEU A 20 -32.99 -21.30 -15.13
C LEU A 20 -32.07 -20.75 -14.03
N LYS A 21 -32.22 -21.23 -12.80
CA LYS A 21 -31.23 -20.93 -11.77
C LYS A 21 -29.95 -21.59 -12.26
N ASN A 22 -28.93 -20.78 -12.57
CA ASN A 22 -27.61 -21.30 -12.93
C ASN A 22 -27.05 -22.07 -11.72
N GLY A 23 -27.42 -23.33 -11.62
CA GLY A 23 -26.85 -24.28 -10.68
C GLY A 23 -25.47 -24.63 -11.22
N THR A 24 -24.46 -23.94 -10.70
CA THR A 24 -23.28 -24.52 -10.04
C THR A 24 -22.33 -23.36 -9.77
N TYR A 25 -22.74 -22.42 -8.91
CA TYR A 25 -21.76 -21.51 -8.34
C TYR A 25 -20.91 -22.37 -7.40
N ARG A 26 -19.72 -22.81 -7.85
CA ARG A 26 -18.62 -22.96 -6.90
C ARG A 26 -18.51 -21.58 -6.26
N LYS A 27 -19.08 -21.45 -5.05
CA LYS A 27 -19.21 -20.16 -4.36
C LYS A 27 -17.85 -19.48 -4.17
N PHE A 28 -16.77 -20.26 -4.30
CA PHE A 28 -15.40 -19.84 -4.20
C PHE A 28 -14.58 -20.34 -5.39
N LYS A 29 -13.76 -19.45 -5.95
CA LYS A 29 -12.72 -19.83 -6.91
C LYS A 29 -11.72 -20.77 -6.23
N PRO A 30 -11.19 -21.78 -6.92
CA PRO A 30 -10.08 -22.58 -6.39
C PRO A 30 -8.89 -21.68 -6.05
N THR A 31 -8.14 -22.03 -5.00
CA THR A 31 -6.90 -21.36 -4.64
C THR A 31 -5.81 -21.68 -5.65
N GLU A 32 -5.20 -20.66 -6.25
CA GLU A 32 -4.04 -20.82 -7.13
C GLU A 32 -2.76 -20.94 -6.29
N ILE A 33 -2.18 -22.13 -6.24
CA ILE A 33 -0.97 -22.42 -5.45
C ILE A 33 0.21 -22.54 -6.40
N THR A 34 1.17 -21.62 -6.31
CA THR A 34 2.34 -21.57 -7.19
C THR A 34 3.38 -22.63 -6.87
N ASN A 35 3.61 -22.90 -5.58
CA ASN A 35 4.62 -23.86 -5.12
C ASN A 35 4.13 -25.32 -5.34
N HIS A 36 4.98 -26.15 -5.97
CA HIS A 36 4.67 -27.54 -6.30
C HIS A 36 4.45 -28.42 -5.06
N ILE A 37 5.29 -28.27 -4.03
CA ILE A 37 5.22 -29.06 -2.78
C ILE A 37 3.91 -28.75 -2.04
N ILE A 38 3.58 -27.47 -1.93
CA ILE A 38 2.34 -27.04 -1.25
C ILE A 38 1.13 -27.57 -2.03
N ARG A 39 1.19 -27.55 -3.36
CA ARG A 39 0.11 -28.03 -4.22
C ARG A 39 -0.13 -29.54 -4.05
N GLU A 40 0.92 -30.33 -3.92
CA GLU A 40 0.83 -31.78 -3.70
C GLU A 40 0.13 -32.13 -2.38
N HIS A 41 0.43 -31.37 -1.32
CA HIS A 41 -0.17 -31.57 0.00
C HIS A 41 -1.49 -30.81 0.22
N TRP A 42 -2.00 -30.07 -0.78
CA TRP A 42 -3.19 -29.25 -0.63
C TRP A 42 -4.48 -30.01 -0.98
N ASP A 43 -5.35 -30.18 0.01
CA ASP A 43 -6.66 -30.81 -0.17
C ASP A 43 -7.73 -29.73 -0.43
N PRO A 44 -8.32 -29.66 -1.64
CA PRO A 44 -9.32 -28.64 -1.98
C PRO A 44 -10.67 -28.83 -1.26
N SER A 45 -10.89 -29.98 -0.61
CA SER A 45 -12.08 -30.25 0.19
C SER A 45 -12.02 -29.60 1.58
N LYS A 46 -10.80 -29.34 2.05
CA LYS A 46 -10.55 -28.77 3.38
C LYS A 46 -10.44 -27.25 3.32
N THR A 47 -10.64 -26.62 4.47
CA THR A 47 -10.42 -25.19 4.62
C THR A 47 -8.92 -24.86 4.54
N PRO A 48 -8.52 -23.67 4.05
CA PRO A 48 -7.12 -23.26 4.00
C PRO A 48 -6.40 -23.42 5.34
N THR A 49 -7.07 -23.10 6.44
CA THR A 49 -6.54 -23.24 7.81
C THR A 49 -6.25 -24.69 8.17
N ALA A 50 -7.13 -25.63 7.80
CA ALA A 50 -6.93 -27.05 8.07
C ALA A 50 -5.76 -27.62 7.24
N ASN A 51 -5.63 -27.20 5.97
CA ASN A 51 -4.52 -27.60 5.10
C ASN A 51 -3.18 -27.11 5.64
N LEU A 52 -3.09 -25.82 5.99
CA LEU A 52 -1.89 -25.25 6.59
C LEU A 52 -1.51 -25.97 7.89
N LYS A 53 -2.49 -26.24 8.76
CA LYS A 53 -2.26 -27.00 10.00
C LYS A 53 -1.73 -28.42 9.74
N SER A 54 -2.22 -29.13 8.73
CA SER A 54 -1.69 -30.46 8.38
C SER A 54 -0.25 -30.42 7.84
N MET A 55 0.16 -29.30 7.23
CA MET A 55 1.53 -29.06 6.79
C MET A 55 2.44 -28.53 7.92
N GLY A 56 1.92 -28.34 9.14
CA GLY A 56 2.65 -27.72 10.26
C GLY A 56 2.79 -26.19 10.15
N LEU A 57 1.97 -25.55 9.31
CA LEU A 57 1.96 -24.11 9.10
C LEU A 57 0.79 -23.43 9.82
N THR A 58 0.99 -22.17 10.20
CA THR A 58 -0.03 -21.33 10.83
C THR A 58 -0.73 -20.47 9.79
N ALA A 59 -2.06 -20.42 9.81
CA ALA A 59 -2.83 -19.59 8.88
C ALA A 59 -2.80 -18.09 9.22
N ASN A 60 -2.71 -17.75 10.51
CA ASN A 60 -2.69 -16.37 10.99
C ASN A 60 -1.45 -16.12 11.84
N VAL A 61 -0.34 -15.77 11.19
CA VAL A 61 0.96 -15.55 11.83
C VAL A 61 0.88 -14.58 13.01
N ASN A 62 0.25 -13.42 12.83
CA ASN A 62 0.21 -12.39 13.88
C ASN A 62 -0.71 -12.76 15.05
N ASN A 63 -1.85 -13.42 14.79
CA ASN A 63 -2.74 -13.85 15.88
C ASN A 63 -2.11 -14.98 16.70
N ASP A 64 -1.44 -15.93 16.02
CA ASP A 64 -0.78 -17.05 16.68
C ASP A 64 0.48 -16.59 17.43
N ILE A 65 1.21 -15.58 16.94
CA ILE A 65 2.31 -14.93 17.68
C ILE A 65 1.80 -14.15 18.89
N ASN A 66 0.72 -13.37 18.73
CA ASN A 66 0.17 -12.55 19.80
C ASN A 66 -0.40 -13.41 20.95
N SER A 67 -0.82 -14.66 20.69
CA SER A 67 -1.21 -15.58 21.75
C SER A 67 -0.07 -15.98 22.70
N ARG A 68 1.21 -15.88 22.28
CA ARG A 68 2.36 -16.05 23.18
C ARG A 68 2.68 -14.80 24.01
N GLY A 69 2.16 -13.63 23.60
CA GLY A 69 2.33 -12.35 24.30
C GLY A 69 1.15 -11.92 25.16
N LEU A 70 0.05 -12.70 25.18
CA LEU A 70 -1.19 -12.36 25.87
C LEU A 70 -1.51 -13.40 26.96
N THR A 71 -0.66 -13.46 27.99
CA THR A 71 -1.20 -13.76 29.33
C THR A 71 -2.14 -12.60 29.71
N LEU A 72 -3.44 -12.91 29.74
CA LEU A 72 -4.52 -12.19 30.44
C LEU A 72 -4.76 -10.71 30.05
N VAL A 73 -5.79 -10.40 29.24
CA VAL A 73 -6.79 -9.34 29.51
C VAL A 73 -8.04 -9.56 28.62
N HIS A 74 -9.19 -9.68 29.31
CA HIS A 74 -10.61 -9.53 28.96
C HIS A 74 -11.08 -9.22 27.52
N LYS A 75 -12.16 -9.92 27.14
CA LYS A 75 -13.11 -9.62 26.05
C LYS A 75 -13.87 -8.31 26.35
N ASP A 76 -14.20 -7.52 25.31
CA ASP A 76 -15.59 -7.15 24.92
C ASP A 76 -15.63 -6.18 23.69
N ASP A 77 -16.48 -6.56 22.71
CA ASP A 77 -17.42 -5.82 21.86
C ASP A 77 -17.07 -4.67 20.84
N ALA A 78 -17.18 -5.06 19.55
CA ALA A 78 -17.98 -4.51 18.42
C ALA A 78 -17.91 -3.03 17.95
N GLY A 79 -17.67 -2.82 16.63
CA GLY A 79 -18.08 -1.61 15.91
C GLY A 79 -17.54 -1.42 14.47
N THR A 80 -18.35 -1.77 13.46
CA THR A 80 -18.11 -1.74 11.99
C THR A 80 -18.14 -0.34 11.35
N THR A 81 -17.26 -0.03 10.38
CA THR A 81 -17.35 1.17 9.51
C THR A 81 -17.62 0.81 8.04
N ASN A 82 -18.70 1.33 7.44
CA ASN A 82 -19.03 1.17 6.02
C ASN A 82 -18.81 2.50 5.26
N ASN A 83 -17.88 2.57 4.31
CA ASN A 83 -17.82 3.66 3.32
C ASN A 83 -17.83 3.07 1.89
N LYS A 84 -18.80 3.48 1.07
CA LYS A 84 -18.98 3.08 -0.34
C LYS A 84 -18.16 4.01 -1.25
N ALA A 85 -17.36 3.45 -2.15
CA ALA A 85 -16.51 4.18 -3.09
C ALA A 85 -17.24 4.56 -4.39
N VAL A 86 -16.88 5.72 -4.95
CA VAL A 86 -17.37 6.32 -6.20
C VAL A 86 -16.63 5.69 -7.40
N GLU A 87 -17.36 5.35 -8.46
CA GLU A 87 -16.79 4.75 -9.70
C GLU A 87 -16.15 5.85 -10.58
N VAL A 88 -14.83 5.79 -10.72
CA VAL A 88 -13.99 6.71 -11.50
C VAL A 88 -13.77 6.09 -12.88
N PHE A 89 -14.51 6.58 -13.87
CA PHE A 89 -14.47 6.13 -15.25
C PHE A 89 -13.13 6.46 -15.94
N ASP A 90 -12.60 5.46 -16.66
CA ASP A 90 -11.66 5.53 -17.78
C ASP A 90 -10.26 6.14 -17.56
N ILE A 91 -9.45 5.48 -16.72
CA ILE A 91 -7.98 5.59 -16.80
C ILE A 91 -7.48 4.35 -17.56
N PRO A 92 -6.74 4.48 -18.69
CA PRO A 92 -6.18 3.31 -19.37
C PRO A 92 -5.24 2.55 -18.43
N GLU A 93 -5.43 1.22 -18.35
CA GLU A 93 -4.65 0.25 -17.57
C GLU A 93 -3.18 0.21 -18.04
N SER A 94 -2.41 1.26 -17.76
CA SER A 94 -0.96 1.14 -17.66
C SER A 94 -0.62 0.73 -16.22
N ASP A 95 -1.06 -0.48 -15.86
CA ASP A 95 -0.96 -1.08 -14.53
C ASP A 95 0.48 -1.41 -14.08
N ILE A 96 1.49 -1.02 -14.85
CA ILE A 96 2.88 -1.14 -14.45
C ILE A 96 3.25 0.12 -13.67
N ILE A 97 2.69 0.28 -12.47
CA ILE A 97 3.29 1.17 -11.48
C ILE A 97 4.55 0.45 -10.97
N PRO A 98 5.77 0.89 -11.33
CA PRO A 98 6.97 0.24 -10.85
C PRO A 98 6.99 0.32 -9.32
N LYS A 99 6.87 -0.83 -8.66
CA LYS A 99 6.99 -0.90 -7.20
C LYS A 99 8.38 -0.39 -6.81
N LYS A 100 8.46 0.35 -5.69
CA LYS A 100 9.75 0.79 -5.15
C LYS A 100 10.67 -0.41 -4.96
N THR A 101 11.79 -0.43 -5.67
CA THR A 101 12.82 -1.47 -5.54
C THR A 101 13.41 -1.45 -4.13
N LEU A 102 14.06 -2.55 -3.73
CA LEU A 102 14.75 -2.61 -2.44
C LEU A 102 15.77 -1.46 -2.30
N ALA A 103 16.54 -1.19 -3.37
CA ALA A 103 17.49 -0.08 -3.43
C ALA A 103 16.81 1.28 -3.15
N ASN A 104 15.65 1.55 -3.77
CA ASN A 104 14.90 2.79 -3.52
C ASN A 104 14.39 2.92 -2.07
N ARG A 105 14.17 1.78 -1.39
CA ARG A 105 13.72 1.75 0.02
C ARG A 105 14.86 1.90 1.00
N MET A 106 16.05 1.41 0.64
CA MET A 106 17.24 1.49 1.49
C MET A 106 17.95 2.84 1.36
N LEU A 107 17.68 3.60 0.29
CA LEU A 107 18.30 4.91 0.11
C LEU A 107 17.76 5.92 1.14
N PRO A 108 18.65 6.60 1.89
CA PRO A 108 18.22 7.59 2.85
C PRO A 108 17.47 8.76 2.21
N MET A 109 17.62 9.07 0.92
CA MET A 109 16.87 10.14 0.25
C MET A 109 16.66 9.77 -1.21
N SER A 110 15.45 9.97 -1.75
CA SER A 110 15.15 9.69 -3.16
C SER A 110 16.09 10.45 -4.11
N ILE A 111 16.42 9.87 -5.26
CA ILE A 111 17.25 10.51 -6.29
C ILE A 111 16.58 11.79 -6.79
N GLU A 112 15.26 11.78 -6.93
CA GLU A 112 14.46 12.96 -7.34
C GLU A 112 14.57 14.09 -6.31
N ASP A 113 14.44 13.75 -5.02
CA ASP A 113 14.60 14.70 -3.92
C ASP A 113 16.02 15.30 -3.91
N GLN A 114 17.05 14.49 -4.15
CA GLN A 114 18.44 14.97 -4.24
C GLN A 114 18.61 15.97 -5.39
N LYS A 115 18.08 15.66 -6.58
CA LYS A 115 18.15 16.56 -7.75
C LYS A 115 17.40 17.86 -7.49
N TYR A 116 16.22 17.77 -6.89
CA TYR A 116 15.39 18.92 -6.58
C TYR A 116 16.07 19.85 -5.57
N VAL A 117 16.63 19.30 -4.48
CA VAL A 117 17.34 20.08 -3.47
C VAL A 117 18.61 20.71 -4.05
N ALA A 118 19.38 19.98 -4.84
CA ALA A 118 20.56 20.51 -5.51
C ALA A 118 20.22 21.72 -6.41
N LYS A 119 19.17 21.60 -7.26
CA LYS A 119 18.66 22.71 -8.09
C LYS A 119 18.31 23.94 -7.26
N CYS A 120 17.66 23.75 -6.11
CA CYS A 120 17.28 24.86 -5.24
C CYS A 120 18.48 25.51 -4.55
N MET A 121 19.42 24.70 -4.04
CA MET A 121 20.61 25.16 -3.31
C MET A 121 21.66 25.81 -4.23
N GLU A 122 21.71 25.44 -5.51
CA GLU A 122 22.60 26.07 -6.49
C GLU A 122 22.38 27.59 -6.58
N LYS A 123 21.10 28.01 -6.61
CA LYS A 123 20.73 29.43 -6.73
C LYS A 123 20.70 30.19 -5.41
N HIS A 124 20.13 29.59 -4.35
CA HIS A 124 19.85 30.30 -3.10
C HIS A 124 20.79 29.93 -1.95
N GLY A 125 21.66 28.93 -2.12
CA GLY A 125 22.57 28.48 -1.08
C GLY A 125 21.84 27.97 0.17
N ASN A 126 22.10 28.62 1.31
CA ASN A 126 21.50 28.33 2.62
C ASN A 126 20.27 29.20 2.96
N ASP A 127 19.86 30.13 2.09
CA ASP A 127 18.72 31.03 2.31
C ASP A 127 17.38 30.33 1.99
N TYR A 128 16.88 29.49 2.91
CA TYR A 128 15.64 28.73 2.72
C TYR A 128 14.39 29.61 2.53
N LEU A 129 14.37 30.81 3.11
CA LEU A 129 13.24 31.73 3.01
C LEU A 129 13.11 32.33 1.59
N LYS A 130 14.24 32.58 0.92
CA LYS A 130 14.27 32.99 -0.50
C LYS A 130 13.94 31.81 -1.41
N MET A 131 14.49 30.65 -1.10
CA MET A 131 14.22 29.40 -1.82
C MET A 131 12.72 29.04 -1.82
N ALA A 132 12.04 29.19 -0.68
CA ALA A 132 10.61 28.91 -0.56
C ALA A 132 9.75 29.83 -1.45
N ARG A 133 10.16 31.08 -1.64
CA ARG A 133 9.45 32.09 -2.45
C ARG A 133 9.72 31.96 -3.95
N ASP A 134 10.77 31.27 -4.35
CA ASP A 134 11.14 31.14 -5.76
C ASP A 134 10.29 30.08 -6.47
N MET A 135 9.18 30.52 -7.06
CA MET A 135 8.22 29.65 -7.74
C MET A 135 8.79 28.88 -8.94
N LYS A 136 9.94 29.28 -9.51
CA LYS A 136 10.54 28.62 -10.68
C LYS A 136 11.54 27.52 -10.33
N PHE A 137 12.06 27.58 -9.11
CA PHE A 137 13.03 26.60 -8.61
C PHE A 137 12.36 25.67 -7.60
N ASN A 138 11.53 26.23 -6.73
CA ASN A 138 10.63 25.50 -5.84
C ASN A 138 9.33 25.13 -6.58
N ASP A 139 9.44 24.32 -7.62
CA ASP A 139 8.30 23.89 -8.44
C ASP A 139 7.26 23.11 -7.60
N MET A 140 7.72 22.41 -6.55
CA MET A 140 6.88 21.67 -5.61
C MET A 140 6.26 22.53 -4.49
N GLN A 141 6.46 23.85 -4.54
CA GLN A 141 5.94 24.84 -3.58
C GLN A 141 6.12 24.43 -2.11
N HIS A 142 7.26 23.83 -1.79
CA HIS A 142 7.58 23.38 -0.45
C HIS A 142 7.72 24.57 0.51
N THR A 143 7.25 24.35 1.74
CA THR A 143 7.43 25.33 2.82
C THR A 143 8.89 25.41 3.25
N GLU A 144 9.28 26.54 3.84
CA GLU A 144 10.65 26.76 4.33
C GLU A 144 11.15 25.63 5.23
N ASN A 145 10.31 25.18 6.18
CA ASN A 145 10.65 24.10 7.10
C ASN A 145 10.90 22.77 6.36
N LYS A 146 10.17 22.51 5.28
CA LYS A 146 10.34 21.30 4.48
C LYS A 146 11.66 21.36 3.70
N LEU A 147 11.97 22.50 3.08
CA LEU A 147 13.24 22.76 2.39
C LEU A 147 14.43 22.66 3.34
N ARG A 148 14.33 23.19 4.56
CA ARG A 148 15.38 23.09 5.58
C ARG A 148 15.67 21.64 5.94
N LYS A 149 14.63 20.81 6.17
CA LYS A 149 14.78 19.38 6.48
C LYS A 149 15.40 18.60 5.30
N LEU A 150 14.97 18.91 4.08
CA LEU A 150 15.48 18.30 2.85
C LEU A 150 16.95 18.68 2.62
N GLY A 151 17.29 19.96 2.70
CA GLY A 151 18.66 20.46 2.59
C GLY A 151 19.58 19.87 3.66
N ALA A 152 19.16 19.87 4.92
CA ALA A 152 19.95 19.28 6.01
C ALA A 152 20.19 17.79 5.78
N ARG A 153 19.17 17.04 5.35
CA ARG A 153 19.33 15.63 5.02
C ARG A 153 20.28 15.44 3.84
N PHE A 154 20.19 16.25 2.79
CA PHE A 154 21.06 16.19 1.61
C PHE A 154 22.53 16.43 1.96
N LEU A 155 22.82 17.41 2.81
CA LEU A 155 24.19 17.71 3.26
C LEU A 155 24.76 16.61 4.19
N LEU A 156 23.91 15.89 4.91
CA LEU A 156 24.30 14.77 5.78
C LEU A 156 24.51 13.45 5.01
N LEU A 157 24.12 13.36 3.73
CA LEU A 157 24.34 12.14 2.95
C LEU A 157 25.84 11.86 2.76
N SER A 158 26.26 10.63 3.06
CA SER A 158 27.60 10.14 2.73
C SER A 158 27.80 10.00 1.22
N GLU A 159 29.05 10.01 0.77
CA GLU A 159 29.41 10.02 -0.65
C GLU A 159 28.80 8.84 -1.43
N GLY A 160 28.75 7.64 -0.83
CA GLY A 160 28.15 6.45 -1.47
C GLY A 160 26.62 6.52 -1.66
N HIS A 161 25.92 7.32 -0.85
CA HIS A 161 24.47 7.51 -0.96
C HIS A 161 24.09 8.71 -1.82
N ARG A 162 25.05 9.58 -2.10
CA ARG A 162 24.87 10.77 -2.92
C ARG A 162 24.94 10.39 -4.40
N ARG A 163 23.86 10.66 -5.13
CA ARG A 163 23.73 10.39 -6.58
C ARG A 163 23.77 11.66 -7.42
N VAL A 164 23.80 12.82 -6.77
CA VAL A 164 23.80 14.15 -7.39
C VAL A 164 24.95 14.95 -6.79
N GLU A 165 25.68 15.67 -7.64
CA GLU A 165 26.78 16.52 -7.20
C GLU A 165 26.28 17.64 -6.28
N VAL A 166 27.11 18.02 -5.31
CA VAL A 166 26.78 19.13 -4.41
C VAL A 166 27.13 20.44 -5.12
N PRO A 167 26.19 21.41 -5.18
CA PRO A 167 26.48 22.71 -5.76
C PRO A 167 27.63 23.42 -5.03
N SER A 168 28.48 24.13 -5.79
CA SER A 168 29.65 24.87 -5.27
C SER A 168 29.26 25.85 -4.15
N THR A 169 28.09 26.49 -4.27
CA THR A 169 27.53 27.43 -3.29
C THR A 169 27.42 26.85 -1.87
N VAL A 170 27.14 25.55 -1.75
CA VAL A 170 26.87 24.88 -0.46
C VAL A 170 27.89 23.79 -0.12
N GLN A 171 28.94 23.65 -0.94
CA GLN A 171 29.98 22.64 -0.77
C GLN A 171 30.69 22.75 0.59
N HIS A 172 30.86 23.98 1.09
CA HIS A 172 31.45 24.25 2.41
C HIS A 172 30.59 23.79 3.60
N LEU A 173 29.29 23.53 3.39
CA LEU A 173 28.36 23.08 4.43
C LEU A 173 28.24 21.55 4.50
N VAL A 174 28.87 20.83 3.57
CA VAL A 174 28.88 19.37 3.59
C VAL A 174 29.71 18.94 4.79
N ALA A 175 29.07 18.19 5.70
CA ALA A 175 29.80 17.56 6.79
C ALA A 175 30.78 16.55 6.18
N SER A 176 32.08 16.82 6.28
CA SER A 176 33.13 15.86 5.92
C SER A 176 33.11 14.75 6.96
N HIS A 177 32.45 13.65 6.62
CA HIS A 177 32.49 12.43 7.42
C HIS A 177 33.81 11.74 7.06
N SER A 178 34.84 11.98 7.89
CA SER A 178 36.05 11.14 7.92
C SER A 178 35.74 9.77 8.52
#